data_AF-A0A399FE09-F1
#
_entry.id   AF-A0A399FE09-F1
#
_cell.length_a   1.000
_cell.length_b   1.000
_cell.length_c   1.000
_cell.angle_alpha   90.00
_cell.angle_beta   90.00
_cell.angle_gamma   90.00
#
_symmetry.space_group_name_H-M   'P 1'
#
loop_
_entity.id
_entity.type
_entity.pdbx_description
1 polymer ?
#
loop_
_entity_poly.entity_id
_entity_poly.type
_entity_poly.pdbx_seq_one_letter_code
_entity_poly.pdbx_strand_id
1 'polypeptide(L)'
;MPSLAALLLLGAVLAQPLPSTLLEGRIGLEQAVLLAQRYLSLPLEPYKAEFKRKPREALQVWEIRLGGFEVWVDTQNGQVTYLRARPAPPHTRQPHLPFRRALALAQSLVPSLEELELKLKEGRLIWEVKGAGQEVWLDARTGQVLRIMNR
;
A
#
# COMPACT_ATOMS: atom_id res chain seq x y z
N MET A 1 58.82 10.95 3.46
CA MET A 1 57.89 11.34 2.38
C MET A 1 56.73 10.35 2.37
N PRO A 2 55.50 10.73 2.77
CA PRO A 2 54.37 9.81 2.71
C PRO A 2 53.79 9.78 1.29
N SER A 3 53.64 8.58 0.75
CA SER A 3 53.00 8.30 -0.54
C SER A 3 51.48 8.38 -0.40
N LEU A 4 50.85 9.07 -1.36
CA LEU A 4 49.42 9.08 -1.64
C LEU A 4 48.92 7.67 -1.99
N ALA A 5 48.00 7.13 -1.20
CA ALA A 5 47.06 6.08 -1.62
C ALA A 5 45.84 6.12 -0.69
N ALA A 6 44.97 7.11 -0.90
CA ALA A 6 43.62 7.11 -0.34
C ALA A 6 42.76 6.20 -1.22
N LEU A 7 42.31 5.06 -0.69
CA LEU A 7 41.34 4.18 -1.35
C LEU A 7 40.12 3.97 -0.42
N LEU A 8 39.06 4.71 -0.73
CA LEU A 8 37.64 4.35 -0.66
C LEU A 8 37.16 3.51 0.54
N LEU A 9 36.74 4.20 1.61
CA LEU A 9 35.75 3.70 2.56
C LEU A 9 34.34 3.88 1.97
N LEU A 10 33.86 2.91 1.19
CA LEU A 10 32.44 2.73 0.94
C LEU A 10 31.85 1.93 2.11
N GLY A 11 31.36 2.64 3.12
CA GLY A 11 30.54 2.06 4.17
C GLY A 11 29.21 1.61 3.57
N ALA A 12 29.08 0.31 3.33
CA ALA A 12 27.82 -0.32 3.00
C ALA A 12 26.84 -0.12 4.16
N VAL A 13 25.85 0.76 3.98
CA VAL A 13 24.65 0.75 4.80
C VAL A 13 24.00 -0.61 4.55
N LEU A 14 24.06 -1.48 5.56
CA LEU A 14 23.36 -2.76 5.59
C LEU A 14 21.87 -2.46 5.38
N ALA A 15 21.40 -2.63 4.15
CA ALA A 15 19.99 -2.78 3.85
C ALA A 15 19.53 -4.02 4.63
N GLN A 16 18.92 -3.80 5.81
CA GLN A 16 18.30 -4.88 6.53
C GLN A 16 17.21 -5.46 5.63
N PRO A 17 17.21 -6.78 5.35
CA PRO A 17 16.11 -7.38 4.63
C PRO A 17 14.86 -7.20 5.48
N LEU A 18 13.84 -6.55 4.89
CA LEU A 18 12.50 -6.53 5.48
C LEU A 18 12.08 -7.97 5.75
N PRO A 19 11.48 -8.28 6.92
CA PRO A 19 10.99 -9.62 7.20
C PRO A 19 9.95 -9.99 6.13
N SER A 20 10.37 -10.85 5.22
CA SER A 20 9.53 -11.43 4.18
C SER A 20 8.67 -12.50 4.81
N THR A 21 7.48 -12.13 5.28
CA THR A 21 6.36 -13.07 5.35
C THR A 21 5.89 -13.34 3.91
N LEU A 22 6.67 -14.16 3.21
CA LEU A 22 6.25 -14.84 1.98
C LEU A 22 5.12 -15.80 2.34
N LEU A 23 3.89 -15.30 2.40
CA LEU A 23 2.75 -16.15 2.13
C LEU A 23 2.75 -16.35 0.60
N GLU A 24 3.30 -17.49 0.17
CA GLU A 24 3.15 -18.08 -1.18
C GLU A 24 3.91 -17.45 -2.37
N GLY A 25 5.09 -16.85 -2.18
CA GLY A 25 5.89 -16.40 -3.34
C GLY A 25 5.30 -15.20 -4.10
N ARG A 26 4.30 -14.52 -3.53
CA ARG A 26 3.64 -13.34 -4.12
C ARG A 26 4.10 -12.06 -3.44
N ILE A 27 3.98 -10.96 -4.18
CA ILE A 27 4.24 -9.62 -3.70
C ILE A 27 3.10 -9.15 -2.80
N GLY A 28 3.43 -8.92 -1.53
CA GLY A 28 2.54 -8.31 -0.56
C GLY A 28 2.29 -6.83 -0.83
N LEU A 29 1.25 -6.28 -0.20
CA LEU A 29 0.81 -4.91 -0.42
C LEU A 29 1.90 -3.86 -0.15
N GLU A 30 2.66 -3.98 0.94
CA GLU A 30 3.73 -3.02 1.24
C GLU A 30 4.77 -2.95 0.12
N GLN A 31 5.20 -4.10 -0.39
CA GLN A 31 6.14 -4.18 -1.50
C GLN A 31 5.54 -3.64 -2.79
N ALA A 32 4.25 -3.89 -3.05
CA ALA A 32 3.55 -3.33 -4.20
C ALA A 32 3.47 -1.79 -4.15
N VAL A 33 3.24 -1.20 -2.97
CA VAL A 33 3.26 0.26 -2.77
C VAL A 33 4.64 0.83 -3.09
N LEU A 34 5.72 0.20 -2.60
CA LEU A 34 7.09 0.62 -2.91
C LEU A 34 7.38 0.56 -4.41
N LEU A 35 6.92 -0.49 -5.10
CA LEU A 35 7.09 -0.62 -6.55
C LEU A 35 6.33 0.48 -7.31
N ALA A 36 5.09 0.78 -6.91
CA ALA A 36 4.31 1.86 -7.53
C ALA A 36 4.96 3.25 -7.30
N GLN A 37 5.42 3.54 -6.09
CA GLN A 37 6.14 4.79 -5.77
C GLN A 37 7.43 4.93 -6.58
N ARG A 38 8.21 3.84 -6.72
CA ARG A 38 9.41 3.81 -7.55
C ARG A 38 9.09 4.03 -9.02
N TYR A 39 8.06 3.37 -9.55
CA TYR A 39 7.64 3.53 -10.93
C TYR A 39 7.25 4.98 -11.25
N LEU A 40 6.56 5.64 -10.32
CA LEU A 40 6.19 7.06 -10.44
C LEU A 40 7.35 8.02 -10.11
N SER A 41 8.47 7.53 -9.57
CA SER A 41 9.57 8.36 -9.04
C SER A 41 9.09 9.39 -8.00
N LEU A 42 8.07 9.05 -7.21
CA LEU A 42 7.45 9.94 -6.22
C LEU A 42 7.07 9.17 -4.95
N PRO A 43 7.46 9.65 -3.75
CA PRO A 43 7.15 8.98 -2.48
C PRO A 43 5.73 9.34 -2.00
N LEU A 44 4.71 9.09 -2.85
CA LEU A 44 3.32 9.46 -2.56
C LEU A 44 2.64 8.41 -1.68
N GLU A 45 1.92 8.86 -0.67
CA GLU A 45 1.07 8.00 0.17
C GLU A 45 -0.16 7.52 -0.62
N PRO A 46 -0.48 6.20 -0.58
CA PRO A 46 -1.74 5.71 -1.14
C PRO A 46 -2.94 6.16 -0.33
N TYR A 47 -4.06 6.38 -1.01
CA TYR A 47 -5.39 6.52 -0.37
C TYR A 47 -6.30 5.32 -0.67
N LYS A 48 -5.86 4.42 -1.56
CA LYS A 48 -6.52 3.14 -1.83
C LYS A 48 -5.48 2.09 -2.19
N ALA A 49 -5.66 0.89 -1.66
CA ALA A 49 -5.06 -0.33 -2.14
C ALA A 49 -6.11 -1.44 -2.19
N GLU A 50 -6.19 -2.18 -3.29
CA GLU A 50 -7.16 -3.26 -3.47
C GLU A 50 -6.55 -4.41 -4.27
N PHE A 51 -6.67 -5.63 -3.76
CA PHE A 51 -6.31 -6.84 -4.46
C PHE A 51 -7.40 -7.21 -5.48
N LYS A 52 -7.00 -7.40 -6.73
CA LYS A 52 -7.92 -7.76 -7.83
C LYS A 52 -7.47 -9.00 -8.55
N ARG A 53 -8.39 -9.94 -8.74
CA ARG A 53 -8.25 -11.08 -9.65
C ARG A 53 -8.87 -10.72 -10.99
N LYS A 54 -8.11 -10.89 -12.07
CA LYS A 54 -8.51 -10.66 -13.46
C LYS A 54 -8.47 -12.01 -14.20
N PRO A 55 -9.48 -12.88 -14.02
CA PRO A 55 -9.41 -14.26 -14.50
C PRO A 55 -9.29 -14.37 -16.02
N ARG A 56 -9.90 -13.46 -16.78
CA ARG A 56 -9.81 -13.42 -18.25
C ARG A 56 -8.41 -13.08 -18.76
N GLU A 57 -7.61 -12.41 -17.94
CA GLU A 57 -6.25 -11.98 -18.23
C GLU A 57 -5.21 -12.86 -17.53
N ALA A 58 -5.66 -13.90 -16.81
CA ALA A 58 -4.85 -14.73 -15.90
C ALA A 58 -3.98 -13.91 -14.92
N LEU A 59 -4.44 -12.70 -14.56
CA LEU A 59 -3.64 -11.71 -13.85
C LEU A 59 -4.19 -11.48 -12.43
N GLN A 60 -3.28 -11.27 -11.48
CA GLN A 60 -3.60 -10.89 -10.09
C GLN A 60 -2.80 -9.64 -9.76
N VAL A 61 -3.46 -8.56 -9.37
CA VAL A 61 -2.81 -7.26 -9.15
C VAL A 61 -3.18 -6.65 -7.81
N TRP A 62 -2.27 -5.82 -7.30
CA TRP A 62 -2.62 -4.74 -6.41
C TRP A 62 -2.95 -3.49 -7.22
N GLU A 63 -4.20 -3.03 -7.17
CA GLU A 63 -4.56 -1.68 -7.59
C GLU A 63 -4.20 -0.71 -6.48
N ILE A 64 -3.33 0.25 -6.77
CA ILE A 64 -2.86 1.27 -5.83
C ILE A 64 -3.21 2.63 -6.38
N ARG A 65 -3.86 3.46 -5.56
CA ARG A 65 -4.13 4.86 -5.92
C ARG A 65 -3.36 5.80 -5.02
N LEU A 66 -2.49 6.59 -5.63
CA LEU A 66 -1.60 7.54 -4.97
C LEU A 66 -1.39 8.76 -5.86
N GLY A 67 -1.34 9.96 -5.25
CA GLY A 67 -1.03 11.24 -5.90
C GLY A 67 -1.70 11.53 -7.25
N GLY A 68 -2.96 11.12 -7.42
CA GLY A 68 -3.70 11.36 -8.66
C GLY A 68 -3.49 10.33 -9.76
N PHE A 69 -2.94 9.17 -9.43
CA PHE A 69 -2.75 8.03 -10.33
C PHE A 69 -3.44 6.77 -9.81
N GLU A 70 -3.75 5.88 -10.74
CA GLU A 70 -4.05 4.48 -10.47
C GLU A 70 -2.97 3.62 -11.12
N VAL A 71 -2.33 2.77 -10.31
CA VAL A 71 -1.23 1.90 -10.72
C VAL A 71 -1.64 0.47 -10.40
N TRP A 72 -1.48 -0.46 -11.35
CA TRP A 72 -1.63 -1.89 -11.05
C TRP A 72 -0.26 -2.55 -11.02
N VAL A 73 0.03 -3.24 -9.93
CA VAL A 73 1.26 -4.00 -9.73
C VAL A 73 0.91 -5.49 -9.75
N ASP A 74 1.48 -6.24 -10.67
CA ASP A 74 1.33 -7.69 -10.74
C ASP A 74 1.91 -8.35 -9.49
N THR A 75 1.08 -9.15 -8.82
CA THR A 75 1.45 -9.84 -7.58
C THR A 75 2.45 -10.97 -7.76
N GLN A 76 2.66 -11.47 -8.99
CA GLN A 76 3.59 -12.57 -9.26
C GLN A 76 5.02 -12.09 -9.48
N ASN A 77 5.19 -10.99 -10.23
CA ASN A 77 6.50 -10.54 -10.70
C ASN A 77 6.82 -9.07 -10.38
N GLY A 78 5.85 -8.31 -9.86
CA GLY A 78 6.04 -6.92 -9.44
C GLY A 78 6.04 -5.90 -10.56
N GLN A 79 5.77 -6.33 -11.79
CA GLN A 79 5.68 -5.43 -12.92
C GLN A 79 4.46 -4.52 -12.78
N VAL A 80 4.64 -3.25 -13.12
CA VAL A 80 3.52 -2.34 -13.31
C VAL A 80 2.89 -2.65 -14.66
N THR A 81 1.67 -3.19 -14.65
CA THR A 81 0.95 -3.62 -15.84
C THR A 81 -0.05 -2.58 -16.34
N TYR A 82 -0.37 -1.59 -15.49
CA TYR A 82 -1.31 -0.53 -15.82
C TYR A 82 -0.97 0.76 -15.07
N LEU A 83 -1.07 1.89 -15.78
CA LEU A 83 -0.97 3.23 -15.21
C LEU A 83 -2.00 4.14 -15.90
N ARG A 84 -2.74 4.91 -15.12
CA ARG A 84 -3.51 6.05 -15.64
C ARG A 84 -3.59 7.21 -14.66
N ALA A 85 -3.89 8.39 -15.19
CA ALA A 85 -4.36 9.50 -14.37
C ALA A 85 -5.72 9.16 -13.74
N ARG A 86 -5.84 9.46 -12.44
CA ARG A 86 -7.05 9.27 -11.63
C ARG A 86 -7.04 10.33 -10.52
N PRO A 87 -7.68 11.49 -10.71
CA PRO A 87 -7.68 12.57 -9.73
C PRO A 87 -8.06 12.08 -8.32
N ALA A 88 -7.27 12.50 -7.32
CA ALA A 88 -7.52 12.12 -5.94
C ALA A 88 -8.83 12.77 -5.45
N PRO A 89 -9.71 12.01 -4.77
CA PRO A 89 -10.94 12.57 -4.20
C PRO A 89 -10.65 13.71 -3.20
N PRO A 90 -11.51 14.74 -3.09
CA PRO A 90 -11.25 15.90 -2.21
C PRO A 90 -11.01 15.54 -0.74
N HIS A 91 -11.66 14.48 -0.22
CA HIS A 91 -11.52 14.06 1.18
C HIS A 91 -10.11 13.55 1.52
N THR A 92 -9.30 13.17 0.53
CA THR A 92 -7.90 12.77 0.73
C THR A 92 -7.01 13.91 1.21
N ARG A 93 -7.47 15.16 1.10
CA ARG A 93 -6.76 16.35 1.60
C ARG A 93 -7.05 16.64 3.07
N GLN A 94 -8.07 16.01 3.65
CA GLN A 94 -8.41 16.21 5.05
C GLN A 94 -7.40 15.49 5.95
N PRO A 95 -7.11 15.97 7.17
CA PRO A 95 -6.21 15.28 8.09
C PRO A 95 -6.70 13.86 8.43
N HIS A 96 -5.81 12.87 8.27
CA HIS A 96 -6.04 11.46 8.54
C HIS A 96 -4.72 10.75 8.92
N LEU A 97 -4.82 9.52 9.42
CA LEU A 97 -3.70 8.64 9.68
C LEU A 97 -2.99 8.31 8.36
N PRO A 98 -1.64 8.36 8.33
CA PRO A 98 -0.87 7.92 7.18
C PRO A 98 -1.20 6.48 6.78
N PHE A 99 -1.13 6.17 5.49
CA PHE A 99 -1.53 4.87 4.95
C PHE A 99 -0.80 3.73 5.67
N ARG A 100 0.51 3.86 5.90
CA ARG A 100 1.29 2.83 6.61
C ARG A 100 0.75 2.52 8.01
N ARG A 101 0.29 3.53 8.75
CA ARG A 101 -0.31 3.32 10.08
C ARG A 101 -1.68 2.66 9.97
N ALA A 102 -2.50 3.10 9.02
CA ALA A 102 -3.80 2.49 8.76
C ALA A 102 -3.66 1.02 8.32
N LEU A 103 -2.66 0.70 7.51
CA LEU A 103 -2.36 -0.65 7.04
C LEU A 103 -1.96 -1.58 8.20
N ALA A 104 -1.08 -1.14 9.09
CA ALA A 104 -0.70 -1.94 10.25
C ALA A 104 -1.91 -2.26 11.15
N LEU A 105 -2.79 -1.28 11.38
CA LEU A 105 -4.04 -1.49 12.11
C LEU A 105 -4.97 -2.45 11.36
N ALA A 106 -5.14 -2.25 10.05
CA ALA A 106 -5.98 -3.09 9.21
C ALA A 106 -5.55 -4.56 9.22
N GLN A 107 -4.25 -4.84 9.05
CA GLN A 107 -3.69 -6.19 9.07
C GLN A 107 -3.83 -6.87 10.43
N SER A 108 -3.81 -6.10 11.53
CA SER A 108 -4.04 -6.66 12.87
C SER A 108 -5.50 -7.11 13.10
N LEU A 109 -6.44 -6.52 12.37
CA LEU A 109 -7.88 -6.78 12.51
C LEU A 109 -8.41 -7.74 11.44
N VAL A 110 -7.84 -7.67 10.23
CA VAL A 110 -8.21 -8.46 9.05
C VAL A 110 -6.92 -9.02 8.44
N PRO A 111 -6.44 -10.20 8.91
CA PRO A 111 -5.18 -10.78 8.47
C PRO A 111 -5.12 -11.04 6.95
N SER A 112 -6.24 -11.42 6.35
CA SER A 112 -6.39 -11.63 4.90
C SER A 112 -6.92 -10.37 4.22
N LEU A 113 -6.20 -9.26 4.34
CA LEU A 113 -6.58 -7.95 3.79
C LEU A 113 -6.68 -8.01 2.25
N GLU A 114 -7.83 -7.57 1.73
CA GLU A 114 -8.10 -7.44 0.29
C GLU A 114 -8.23 -5.98 -0.14
N GLU A 115 -8.74 -5.10 0.72
CA GLU A 115 -8.91 -3.67 0.40
C GLU A 115 -8.62 -2.80 1.63
N LEU A 116 -7.92 -1.69 1.41
CA LEU A 116 -7.77 -0.59 2.34
C LEU A 116 -7.99 0.73 1.59
N GLU A 117 -9.05 1.48 1.92
CA GLU A 117 -9.39 2.72 1.21
C GLU A 117 -9.85 3.82 2.17
N LEU A 118 -9.32 5.04 1.97
CA LEU A 118 -9.78 6.24 2.65
C LEU A 118 -11.07 6.72 2.00
N LYS A 119 -12.18 6.76 2.76
CA LYS A 119 -13.51 7.15 2.27
C LYS A 119 -14.16 8.18 3.16
N LEU A 120 -14.99 9.03 2.56
CA LEU A 120 -15.99 9.81 3.29
C LEU A 120 -17.32 9.04 3.25
N LYS A 121 -17.73 8.47 4.38
CA LYS A 121 -18.93 7.63 4.50
C LYS A 121 -19.76 8.13 5.67
N GLU A 122 -21.04 8.39 5.43
CA GLU A 122 -21.97 8.91 6.47
C GLU A 122 -21.45 10.19 7.17
N GLY A 123 -20.84 11.10 6.40
CA GLY A 123 -20.27 12.35 6.91
C GLY A 123 -18.98 12.19 7.73
N ARG A 124 -18.43 10.97 7.84
CA ARG A 124 -17.19 10.67 8.57
C ARG A 124 -16.09 10.20 7.62
N LEU A 125 -14.88 10.68 7.88
CA LEU A 125 -13.70 10.19 7.19
C LEU A 125 -13.26 8.88 7.85
N ILE A 126 -13.19 7.81 7.06
CA ILE A 126 -12.85 6.46 7.54
C ILE A 126 -11.76 5.83 6.68
N TRP A 127 -11.00 4.93 7.28
CA TRP A 127 -10.32 3.86 6.54
C TRP A 127 -11.26 2.66 6.50
N GLU A 128 -11.76 2.33 5.31
CA GLU A 128 -12.52 1.12 5.06
C GLU A 128 -11.53 -0.02 4.80
N VAL A 129 -11.66 -1.10 5.58
CA VAL A 129 -10.84 -2.30 5.53
C VAL A 129 -11.73 -3.44 5.07
N LYS A 130 -11.33 -4.21 4.05
CA LYS A 130 -12.03 -5.44 3.66
C LYS A 130 -11.10 -6.61 3.51
N GLY A 131 -11.59 -7.80 3.79
CA GLY A 131 -10.88 -9.05 3.56
C GLY A 131 -11.58 -10.23 4.19
N ALA A 132 -11.47 -11.41 3.58
CA ALA A 132 -12.04 -12.67 4.08
C ALA A 132 -13.53 -12.59 4.51
N GLY A 133 -14.37 -11.89 3.72
CA GLY A 133 -15.79 -11.74 4.03
C GLY A 133 -16.07 -10.80 5.21
N GLN A 134 -15.12 -9.94 5.59
CA GLN A 134 -15.30 -8.94 6.63
C GLN A 134 -15.10 -7.52 6.07
N GLU A 135 -15.86 -6.57 6.60
CA GLU A 135 -15.64 -5.13 6.41
C GLU A 135 -15.50 -4.45 7.78
N VAL A 136 -14.43 -3.68 7.98
CA VAL A 136 -14.16 -2.92 9.20
C VAL A 136 -13.98 -1.46 8.85
N TRP A 137 -14.60 -0.56 9.62
CA TRP A 137 -14.37 0.88 9.48
C TRP A 137 -13.52 1.36 10.64
N LEU A 138 -12.40 1.99 10.32
CA LEU A 138 -11.57 2.70 11.28
C LEU A 138 -11.83 4.20 11.12
N ASP A 139 -11.97 4.91 12.24
CA ASP A 139 -11.94 6.37 12.24
C ASP A 139 -10.61 6.83 11.61
N ALA A 140 -10.68 7.65 10.57
CA ALA A 140 -9.50 7.96 9.78
C ALA A 140 -8.47 8.79 10.56
N ARG A 141 -8.82 9.46 11.67
CA ARG A 141 -7.90 10.28 12.44
C ARG A 141 -7.25 9.52 13.59
N THR A 142 -8.02 8.67 14.26
CA THR A 142 -7.63 8.01 15.50
C THR A 142 -7.30 6.53 15.31
N GLY A 143 -7.79 5.91 14.23
CA GLY A 143 -7.66 4.48 14.00
C GLY A 143 -8.60 3.62 14.86
N GLN A 144 -9.49 4.24 15.63
CA GLN A 144 -10.48 3.50 16.43
C GLN A 144 -11.46 2.75 15.54
N VAL A 145 -11.79 1.52 15.92
CA VAL A 145 -12.81 0.72 15.23
C VAL A 145 -14.17 1.37 15.47
N LEU A 146 -14.84 1.76 14.39
CA LEU A 146 -16.17 2.34 14.41
C LEU A 146 -17.25 1.28 14.15
N ARG A 147 -16.98 0.33 13.24
CA ARG A 147 -17.91 -0.73 12.83
C ARG A 147 -17.15 -1.97 12.38
N ILE A 148 -17.73 -3.14 12.62
CA ILE A 148 -17.33 -4.43 12.07
C ILE A 148 -18.58 -5.09 11.48
N MET A 149 -18.48 -5.59 10.25
CA MET A 149 -19.58 -6.23 9.53
C MET A 149 -19.06 -7.50 8.84
N ASN A 150 -19.89 -8.54 8.85
CA ASN A 150 -19.67 -9.74 8.03
C ASN A 150 -20.37 -9.54 6.68
N ARG A 151 -19.73 -9.94 5.60
CA ARG A 151 -20.16 -9.81 4.21
C ARG A 151 -20.47 -11.17 3.59
#